data_AF-A0A7K2VLE1-F1
#
_entry.id   AF-A0A7K2VLE1-F1
#
_cell.length_a   1.000
_cell.length_b   1.000
_cell.length_c   1.000
_cell.angle_alpha   90.00
_cell.angle_beta   90.00
_cell.angle_gamma   90.00
#
_symmetry.space_group_name_H-M   'P 1'
#
loop_
_entity.id
_entity.type
_entity.pdbx_description
1 polymer ?
#
loop_
_entity_poly.entity_id
_entity_poly.type
_entity_poly.pdbx_seq_one_letter_code
_entity_poly.pdbx_strand_id
1 'polypeptide(L)'
;MSTAEGARARARTEVTAAIKDEARRQLVAEGAAKLSLRAVARELGMVSSALYRYFPSRDDLLTALIIDAYDSLGEAVETAHATVPEGEFLRRWTVACEAVRVWALAHPHEYALIYGSPVPGYAAPATTIPSAARVAMVLIGVVRDTDRGPGLAGLPLPAELRPEAERMAAEIAPELPVEAAPAMVAAWAELFGLVGFELFGQFEQVVLDRERFFRHAVTRLGASVGLPA
;
A
#
# COMPACT_ATOMS: atom_id res chain seq x y z
N MET A 1 -31.67 -16.68 -4.05
CA MET A 1 -31.23 -15.62 -4.99
C MET A 1 -31.72 -15.98 -6.37
N SER A 2 -32.59 -15.16 -6.95
CA SER A 2 -33.13 -15.35 -8.30
C SER A 2 -32.07 -15.07 -9.37
N THR A 3 -32.13 -15.77 -10.50
CA THR A 3 -31.23 -15.55 -11.65
C THR A 3 -31.24 -14.09 -12.14
N ALA A 4 -32.37 -13.40 -11.99
CA ALA A 4 -32.52 -11.98 -12.32
C ALA A 4 -31.80 -11.05 -11.34
N GLU A 5 -31.73 -11.41 -10.05
CA GLU A 5 -30.95 -10.67 -9.04
C GLU A 5 -29.45 -10.81 -9.33
N GLY A 6 -29.00 -12.01 -9.71
CA GLY A 6 -27.62 -12.26 -10.11
C GLY A 6 -27.20 -11.54 -11.41
N ALA A 7 -28.12 -11.38 -12.38
CA ALA A 7 -27.83 -10.61 -13.59
C ALA A 7 -27.69 -9.11 -13.32
N ARG A 8 -28.58 -8.52 -12.49
CA ARG A 8 -28.48 -7.10 -12.12
C ARG A 8 -27.25 -6.79 -11.28
N ALA A 9 -26.89 -7.68 -10.35
CA ALA A 9 -25.68 -7.53 -9.55
C ALA A 9 -24.42 -7.52 -10.44
N ARG A 10 -24.30 -8.47 -11.38
CA ARG A 10 -23.19 -8.51 -12.34
C ARG A 10 -23.10 -7.25 -13.19
N ALA A 11 -24.22 -6.82 -13.77
CA ALA A 11 -24.27 -5.58 -14.55
C ALA A 11 -23.84 -4.36 -13.71
N ARG A 12 -24.23 -4.29 -12.43
CA ARG A 12 -23.79 -3.23 -11.52
C ARG A 12 -22.27 -3.27 -11.29
N THR A 13 -21.70 -4.45 -11.09
CA THR A 13 -20.25 -4.62 -10.94
C THR A 13 -19.49 -4.19 -12.20
N GLU A 14 -19.94 -4.64 -13.38
CA GLU A 14 -19.32 -4.29 -14.66
C GLU A 14 -19.34 -2.78 -14.92
N VAL A 15 -20.48 -2.11 -14.69
CA VAL A 15 -20.57 -0.65 -14.82
C VAL A 15 -19.70 0.06 -13.79
N THR A 16 -19.63 -0.44 -12.56
CA THR A 16 -18.78 0.14 -11.52
C THR A 16 -17.30 0.04 -11.90
N ALA A 17 -16.87 -1.11 -12.42
CA ALA A 17 -15.51 -1.31 -12.93
C ALA A 17 -15.21 -0.34 -14.10
N ALA A 18 -16.12 -0.22 -15.08
CA ALA A 18 -15.95 0.70 -16.20
C ALA A 18 -15.81 2.17 -15.76
N ILE A 19 -16.60 2.59 -14.75
CA ILE A 19 -16.47 3.94 -14.15
C ILE A 19 -15.10 4.14 -13.53
N LYS A 20 -14.62 3.17 -12.73
CA LYS A 20 -13.30 3.26 -12.09
C LYS A 20 -12.16 3.24 -13.11
N ASP A 21 -12.25 2.40 -14.14
CA ASP A 21 -11.23 2.32 -15.20
C ASP A 21 -11.12 3.64 -15.97
N GLU A 22 -12.24 4.26 -16.30
CA GLU A 22 -12.25 5.59 -16.93
C GLU A 22 -11.71 6.67 -15.99
N ALA A 23 -12.08 6.61 -14.71
CA ALA A 23 -11.54 7.52 -13.72
C ALA A 23 -10.01 7.38 -13.57
N ARG A 24 -9.46 6.16 -13.56
CA ARG A 24 -8.00 5.93 -13.57
C ARG A 24 -7.36 6.56 -14.81
N ARG A 25 -7.95 6.41 -16.00
CA ARG A 25 -7.44 7.07 -17.23
C ARG A 25 -7.37 8.59 -17.08
N GLN A 26 -8.39 9.21 -16.50
CA GLN A 26 -8.37 10.66 -16.24
C GLN A 26 -7.32 11.06 -15.19
N LEU A 27 -7.11 10.25 -14.14
CA LEU A 27 -6.04 10.48 -13.16
C LEU A 27 -4.66 10.50 -13.84
N VAL A 28 -4.42 9.58 -14.77
CA VAL A 28 -3.17 9.52 -15.55
C VAL A 28 -3.01 10.75 -16.45
N ALA A 29 -4.05 11.11 -17.19
CA ALA A 29 -3.97 12.16 -18.21
C ALA A 29 -3.95 13.58 -17.62
N GLU A 30 -4.71 13.81 -16.55
CA GLU A 30 -5.03 15.16 -16.07
C GLU A 30 -4.68 15.38 -14.58
N GLY A 31 -4.38 14.32 -13.84
CA GLY A 31 -4.14 14.36 -12.41
C GLY A 31 -5.42 14.39 -11.56
N ALA A 32 -5.28 14.03 -10.28
CA ALA A 32 -6.41 13.89 -9.36
C ALA A 32 -7.21 15.18 -9.14
N ALA A 33 -6.59 16.35 -9.25
CA ALA A 33 -7.26 17.64 -9.11
C ALA A 33 -8.32 17.89 -10.19
N LYS A 34 -8.18 17.30 -11.38
CA LYS A 34 -9.09 17.50 -12.52
C LYS A 34 -10.12 16.38 -12.70
N LEU A 35 -10.06 15.31 -11.90
CA LEU A 35 -11.03 14.22 -11.96
C LEU A 35 -12.47 14.74 -11.86
N SER A 36 -13.31 14.38 -12.83
CA SER A 36 -14.68 14.87 -12.93
C SER A 36 -15.66 13.76 -13.25
N LEU A 37 -16.64 13.55 -12.35
CA LEU A 37 -17.75 12.61 -12.57
C LEU A 37 -18.50 12.90 -13.88
N ARG A 38 -18.61 14.17 -14.27
CA ARG A 38 -19.25 14.55 -15.54
C ARG A 38 -18.42 14.16 -16.75
N ALA A 39 -17.10 14.32 -16.68
CA ALA A 39 -16.20 13.90 -17.75
C ALA A 39 -16.21 12.37 -17.91
N VAL A 40 -16.13 11.63 -16.80
CA VAL A 40 -16.26 10.17 -16.77
C VAL A 40 -17.60 9.73 -17.38
N ALA A 41 -18.71 10.36 -16.98
CA ALA A 41 -20.02 10.03 -17.52
C ALA A 41 -20.10 10.25 -19.03
N ARG A 42 -19.57 11.39 -19.51
CA ARG A 42 -19.53 11.73 -20.94
C ARG A 42 -18.74 10.68 -21.74
N GLU A 43 -17.57 10.28 -21.25
CA GLU A 43 -16.72 9.30 -21.94
C GLU A 43 -17.39 7.92 -22.03
N LEU A 44 -18.10 7.51 -20.98
CA LEU A 44 -18.83 6.25 -20.95
C LEU A 44 -20.20 6.31 -21.65
N GLY A 45 -20.56 7.44 -22.28
CA GLY A 45 -21.88 7.63 -22.89
C GLY A 45 -23.04 7.58 -21.87
N MET A 46 -22.74 7.82 -20.59
CA MET A 46 -23.71 7.81 -19.49
C MET A 46 -24.28 9.20 -19.24
N VAL A 47 -25.57 9.25 -18.88
CA VAL A 47 -26.15 10.48 -18.30
C VAL A 47 -25.49 10.73 -16.94
N SER A 48 -25.08 11.96 -16.65
CA SER A 48 -24.40 12.31 -15.39
C SER A 48 -25.19 11.87 -14.14
N SER A 49 -26.51 12.03 -14.13
CA SER A 49 -27.37 11.60 -13.03
C SER A 49 -27.34 10.08 -12.79
N ALA A 50 -27.00 9.28 -13.81
CA ALA A 50 -26.81 7.84 -13.65
C ALA A 50 -25.51 7.52 -12.92
N LEU A 51 -24.43 8.23 -13.23
CA LEU A 51 -23.13 8.02 -12.59
C LEU A 51 -23.15 8.41 -11.11
N TYR A 52 -23.90 9.45 -10.74
CA TYR A 52 -24.12 9.84 -9.34
C TYR A 52 -24.83 8.76 -8.49
N ARG A 53 -25.52 7.79 -9.11
CA ARG A 53 -26.10 6.64 -8.38
C ARG A 53 -25.07 5.57 -8.01
N TYR A 54 -23.90 5.61 -8.64
CA TYR A 54 -22.76 4.73 -8.33
C TYR A 54 -21.78 5.42 -7.39
N PHE A 55 -21.44 6.67 -7.69
CA PHE A 55 -20.53 7.50 -6.88
C PHE A 55 -21.18 8.86 -6.61
N PRO A 56 -21.70 9.10 -5.39
CA PRO A 56 -22.41 10.33 -5.05
C PRO A 56 -21.55 11.60 -5.20
N SER A 57 -20.23 11.48 -5.08
CA SER A 57 -19.29 12.59 -5.23
C SER A 57 -17.97 12.16 -5.87
N ARG A 58 -17.17 13.16 -6.27
CA ARG A 58 -15.78 12.94 -6.72
C ARG A 58 -14.97 12.23 -5.64
N ASP A 59 -15.19 12.57 -4.38
CA ASP A 59 -14.42 12.04 -3.26
C ASP A 59 -14.80 10.58 -2.97
N ASP A 60 -16.05 10.18 -3.20
CA ASP A 60 -16.47 8.76 -3.15
C ASP A 60 -15.76 7.93 -4.23
N LEU A 61 -15.64 8.48 -5.45
CA LEU A 61 -14.90 7.84 -6.53
C LEU A 61 -13.40 7.76 -6.22
N LEU A 62 -12.78 8.84 -5.74
CA LEU A 62 -11.38 8.83 -5.30
C LEU A 62 -11.13 7.82 -4.19
N THR A 63 -12.00 7.78 -3.19
CA THR A 63 -11.92 6.81 -2.08
C THR A 63 -11.96 5.38 -2.60
N ALA A 64 -12.85 5.08 -3.54
CA ALA A 64 -12.93 3.75 -4.12
C ALA A 64 -11.68 3.38 -4.95
N LEU A 65 -11.07 4.35 -5.65
CA LEU A 65 -9.82 4.12 -6.38
C LEU A 65 -8.62 3.92 -5.45
N ILE A 66 -8.58 4.65 -4.33
CA ILE A 66 -7.55 4.49 -3.29
C ILE A 66 -7.66 3.11 -2.63
N ILE A 67 -8.88 2.67 -2.31
CA ILE A 67 -9.13 1.33 -1.78
C ILE A 67 -8.66 0.27 -2.77
N ASP A 68 -9.06 0.37 -4.04
CA ASP A 68 -8.62 -0.59 -5.08
C ASP A 68 -7.09 -0.64 -5.21
N ALA A 69 -6.40 0.52 -5.17
CA ALA A 69 -4.95 0.58 -5.25
C ALA A 69 -4.27 -0.08 -4.04
N TYR A 70 -4.72 0.24 -2.82
CA TYR A 70 -4.21 -0.42 -1.62
C TYR A 70 -4.50 -1.92 -1.62
N ASP A 71 -5.68 -2.34 -2.10
CA ASP A 71 -6.05 -3.75 -2.15
C ASP A 71 -5.21 -4.51 -3.18
N SER A 72 -4.95 -3.93 -4.34
CA SER A 72 -4.10 -4.51 -5.37
C SER A 72 -2.66 -4.67 -4.88
N LEU A 73 -2.10 -3.64 -4.22
CA LEU A 73 -0.78 -3.71 -3.61
C LEU A 73 -0.73 -4.77 -2.50
N GLY A 74 -1.71 -4.78 -1.60
CA GLY A 74 -1.82 -5.77 -0.53
C GLY A 74 -1.85 -7.20 -1.06
N GLU A 75 -2.67 -7.47 -2.06
CA GLU A 75 -2.79 -8.80 -2.70
C GLU A 75 -1.49 -9.25 -3.34
N ALA A 76 -0.78 -8.34 -4.03
CA ALA A 76 0.53 -8.66 -4.62
C ALA A 76 1.56 -9.07 -3.56
N VAL A 77 1.59 -8.34 -2.44
CA VAL A 77 2.50 -8.62 -1.32
C VAL A 77 2.13 -9.91 -0.61
N GLU A 78 0.86 -10.12 -0.29
CA GLU A 78 0.35 -11.35 0.36
C GLU A 78 0.64 -12.58 -0.49
N THR A 79 0.40 -12.50 -1.81
CA THR A 79 0.67 -13.58 -2.76
C THR A 79 2.15 -13.92 -2.80
N ALA A 80 3.02 -12.93 -2.91
CA ALA A 80 4.47 -13.13 -2.95
C ALA A 80 4.98 -13.72 -1.63
N HIS A 81 4.53 -13.18 -0.49
CA HIS A 81 4.87 -13.68 0.84
C HIS A 81 4.51 -15.16 1.02
N ALA A 82 3.32 -15.58 0.55
CA ALA A 82 2.85 -16.96 0.66
C ALA A 82 3.68 -17.99 -0.14
N THR A 83 4.52 -17.54 -1.09
CA THR A 83 5.41 -18.44 -1.86
C THR A 83 6.63 -18.91 -1.07
N VAL A 84 6.94 -18.28 0.06
CA VAL A 84 8.15 -18.56 0.84
C VAL A 84 7.82 -19.47 2.04
N PRO A 85 8.54 -20.59 2.23
CA PRO A 85 8.33 -21.49 3.36
C PRO A 85 8.40 -20.81 4.73
N GLU A 86 7.75 -21.42 5.71
CA GLU A 86 7.85 -20.99 7.13
C GLU A 86 9.30 -21.11 7.63
N GLY A 87 9.72 -20.21 8.51
CA GLY A 87 11.07 -20.18 9.05
C GLY A 87 12.10 -19.37 8.24
N GLU A 88 11.84 -19.07 6.97
CA GLU A 88 12.72 -18.22 6.13
C GLU A 88 12.39 -16.72 6.28
N PHE A 89 12.45 -16.19 7.51
CA PHE A 89 11.88 -14.87 7.85
C PHE A 89 12.48 -13.70 7.06
N LEU A 90 13.81 -13.60 6.97
CA LEU A 90 14.46 -12.54 6.20
C LEU A 90 14.13 -12.62 4.70
N ARG A 91 13.94 -13.84 4.18
CA ARG A 91 13.52 -14.03 2.79
C ARG A 91 12.04 -13.65 2.61
N ARG A 92 11.16 -14.02 3.53
CA ARG A 92 9.74 -13.59 3.55
C ARG A 92 9.62 -12.07 3.55
N TRP A 93 10.42 -11.40 4.37
CA TRP A 93 10.54 -9.95 4.40
C TRP A 93 10.99 -9.38 3.05
N THR A 94 12.12 -9.88 2.54
CA THR A 94 12.72 -9.37 1.29
C THR A 94 11.77 -9.56 0.11
N VAL A 95 11.12 -10.72 -0.02
CA VAL A 95 10.13 -11.01 -1.07
C VAL A 95 8.89 -10.12 -0.96
N ALA A 96 8.40 -9.87 0.25
CA ALA A 96 7.28 -8.94 0.46
C ALA A 96 7.65 -7.51 0.02
N CYS A 97 8.84 -7.02 0.40
CA CYS A 97 9.32 -5.71 -0.04
C CYS A 97 9.55 -5.64 -1.56
N GLU A 98 10.11 -6.69 -2.17
CA GLU A 98 10.27 -6.78 -3.62
C GLU A 98 8.93 -6.75 -4.35
N ALA A 99 7.89 -7.38 -3.80
CA ALA A 99 6.55 -7.34 -4.36
C ALA A 99 5.95 -5.92 -4.33
N VAL A 100 6.21 -5.13 -3.28
CA VAL A 100 5.83 -3.70 -3.24
C VAL A 100 6.46 -2.96 -4.41
N ARG A 101 7.78 -3.15 -4.63
CA ARG A 101 8.49 -2.49 -5.74
C ARG A 101 7.97 -2.94 -7.10
N VAL A 102 7.80 -4.24 -7.31
CA VAL A 102 7.31 -4.80 -8.59
C VAL A 102 5.92 -4.26 -8.91
N TRP A 103 5.01 -4.25 -7.94
CA TRP A 103 3.68 -3.67 -8.10
C TRP A 103 3.77 -2.18 -8.43
N ALA A 104 4.56 -1.41 -7.67
CA ALA A 104 4.69 0.03 -7.86
C ALA A 104 5.21 0.40 -9.26
N LEU A 105 6.17 -0.37 -9.79
CA LEU A 105 6.71 -0.18 -11.14
C LEU A 105 5.70 -0.54 -12.24
N ALA A 106 4.83 -1.53 -12.00
CA ALA A 106 3.76 -1.91 -12.93
C ALA A 106 2.56 -0.94 -12.85
N HIS A 107 2.33 -0.31 -11.69
CA HIS A 107 1.18 0.55 -11.40
C HIS A 107 1.60 1.96 -10.92
N PRO A 108 2.45 2.71 -11.65
CA PRO A 108 3.07 3.93 -11.15
C PRO A 108 2.06 5.04 -10.82
N HIS A 109 0.94 5.10 -11.54
CA HIS A 109 -0.12 6.08 -11.29
C HIS A 109 -0.97 5.76 -10.07
N GLU A 110 -1.21 4.47 -9.81
CA GLU A 110 -1.91 4.02 -8.61
C GLU A 110 -1.00 4.22 -7.39
N TYR A 111 0.29 3.90 -7.51
CA TYR A 111 1.29 4.23 -6.50
C TYR A 111 1.30 5.74 -6.17
N ALA A 112 1.32 6.60 -7.19
CA ALA A 112 1.27 8.05 -6.99
C ALA A 112 -0.03 8.52 -6.32
N LEU A 113 -1.15 7.82 -6.51
CA LEU A 113 -2.42 8.14 -5.85
C LEU A 113 -2.37 7.87 -4.33
N ILE A 114 -1.65 6.82 -3.89
CA ILE A 114 -1.62 6.40 -2.48
C ILE A 114 -0.37 6.88 -1.71
N TYR A 115 0.78 7.06 -2.37
CA TYR A 115 2.06 7.47 -1.76
C TYR A 115 2.67 8.74 -2.38
N GLY A 116 2.01 9.36 -3.36
CA GLY A 116 2.47 10.59 -4.00
C GLY A 116 1.97 11.87 -3.32
N SER A 117 1.88 12.95 -4.09
CA SER A 117 1.40 14.24 -3.58
C SER A 117 -0.07 14.14 -3.15
N PRO A 118 -0.46 14.67 -1.97
CA PRO A 118 -1.84 14.69 -1.53
C PRO A 118 -2.76 15.35 -2.55
N VAL A 119 -3.98 14.81 -2.71
CA VAL A 119 -4.99 15.39 -3.60
C VAL A 119 -5.60 16.63 -2.94
N PRO A 120 -5.50 17.83 -3.55
CA PRO A 120 -6.04 19.04 -2.94
C PRO A 120 -7.56 18.93 -2.68
N GLY A 121 -7.96 19.31 -1.48
CA GLY A 121 -9.37 19.33 -1.06
C GLY A 121 -9.99 17.95 -0.78
N TYR A 122 -9.21 16.87 -0.83
CA TYR A 122 -9.66 15.52 -0.49
C TYR A 122 -9.05 15.07 0.84
N ALA A 123 -9.87 14.47 1.70
CA ALA A 123 -9.44 13.81 2.91
C ALA A 123 -9.94 12.36 2.88
N ALA A 124 -9.03 11.39 2.94
CA ALA A 124 -9.38 9.99 2.91
C ALA A 124 -10.19 9.61 4.17
N PRO A 125 -11.38 9.01 4.02
CA PRO A 125 -12.16 8.54 5.17
C PRO A 125 -11.51 7.31 5.82
N ALA A 126 -11.85 7.04 7.08
CA ALA A 126 -11.33 5.89 7.84
C ALA A 126 -11.60 4.53 7.18
N THR A 127 -12.53 4.44 6.23
CA THR A 127 -12.80 3.22 5.46
C THR A 127 -11.64 2.79 4.56
N THR A 128 -10.64 3.65 4.31
CA THR A 128 -9.42 3.28 3.57
C THR A 128 -8.39 2.55 4.44
N ILE A 129 -8.48 2.68 5.77
CA ILE A 129 -7.47 2.17 6.73
C ILE A 129 -7.26 0.65 6.59
N PRO A 130 -8.30 -0.20 6.53
CA PRO A 130 -8.09 -1.65 6.42
C PRO A 130 -7.26 -2.06 5.20
N SER A 131 -7.56 -1.49 4.02
CA SER A 131 -6.79 -1.75 2.80
C SER A 131 -5.38 -1.19 2.91
N ALA A 132 -5.21 0.02 3.44
CA ALA A 132 -3.90 0.65 3.63
C ALA A 132 -2.97 -0.13 4.59
N ALA A 133 -3.55 -0.84 5.56
CA ALA A 133 -2.79 -1.59 6.56
C ALA A 133 -2.25 -2.95 6.04
N ARG A 134 -2.75 -3.47 4.92
CA ARG A 134 -2.47 -4.86 4.47
C ARG A 134 -0.98 -5.18 4.38
N VAL A 135 -0.19 -4.33 3.71
CA VAL A 135 1.27 -4.52 3.58
C VAL A 135 1.95 -4.47 4.95
N ALA A 136 1.56 -3.51 5.81
CA ALA A 136 2.12 -3.38 7.15
C ALA A 136 1.86 -4.64 7.99
N MET A 137 0.64 -5.20 7.90
CA MET A 137 0.28 -6.42 8.60
C MET A 137 1.08 -7.64 8.15
N VAL A 138 1.42 -7.75 6.86
CA VAL A 138 2.32 -8.81 6.37
C VAL A 138 3.71 -8.66 6.99
N LEU A 139 4.29 -7.46 6.96
CA LEU A 139 5.63 -7.21 7.50
C LEU A 139 5.70 -7.38 9.02
N ILE A 140 4.69 -6.90 9.76
CA ILE A 140 4.55 -7.12 11.21
C ILE A 140 4.42 -8.62 11.50
N GLY A 141 3.64 -9.36 10.69
CA GLY A 141 3.51 -10.80 10.79
C GLY A 141 4.85 -11.52 10.68
N VAL A 142 5.69 -11.16 9.71
CA VAL A 142 7.04 -11.74 9.56
C VAL A 142 7.87 -11.56 10.83
N VAL A 143 7.89 -10.35 11.38
CA VAL A 143 8.67 -10.03 12.60
C VAL A 143 8.12 -10.75 13.83
N ARG A 144 6.81 -10.88 13.94
CA ARG A 144 6.17 -11.63 15.02
C ARG A 144 6.50 -13.12 14.97
N ASP A 145 6.60 -13.70 13.78
CA ASP A 145 6.76 -15.13 13.58
C ASP A 145 8.19 -15.62 13.79
N THR A 146 9.18 -14.71 13.88
CA THR A 146 10.64 -14.98 13.96
C THR A 146 11.15 -15.78 15.17
N ASP A 147 10.24 -16.34 15.97
CA ASP A 147 10.46 -16.86 17.32
C ASP A 147 10.95 -15.77 18.29
N ARG A 148 10.44 -15.76 19.52
CA ARG A 148 10.64 -14.69 20.52
C ARG A 148 12.04 -14.70 21.14
N GLY A 149 13.08 -14.87 20.33
CA GLY A 149 14.47 -14.76 20.73
C GLY A 149 14.84 -13.33 21.13
N PRO A 150 16.00 -13.14 21.79
CA PRO A 150 16.42 -11.84 22.31
C PRO A 150 16.68 -10.77 21.23
N GLY A 151 16.63 -11.12 19.94
CA GLY A 151 16.92 -10.20 18.82
C GLY A 151 16.01 -8.96 18.77
N LEU A 152 14.71 -9.12 19.01
CA LEU A 152 13.75 -8.02 18.98
C LEU A 152 13.84 -7.11 20.22
N ALA A 153 14.05 -7.70 21.41
CA ALA A 153 14.20 -6.98 22.67
C ALA A 153 15.58 -6.30 22.83
N GLY A 154 16.53 -6.62 21.95
CA GLY A 154 17.88 -6.02 21.91
C GLY A 154 18.02 -4.87 20.94
N LEU A 155 16.95 -4.44 20.26
CA LEU A 155 17.01 -3.33 19.32
C LEU A 155 17.36 -2.02 20.04
N PRO A 156 18.27 -1.19 19.48
CA PRO A 156 18.65 0.07 20.11
C PRO A 156 17.45 1.02 20.24
N LEU A 157 17.14 1.43 21.48
CA LEU A 157 16.11 2.42 21.77
C LEU A 157 16.66 3.49 22.72
N PRO A 158 16.82 4.74 22.26
CA PRO A 158 17.16 5.86 23.13
C PRO A 158 16.14 6.02 24.25
N ALA A 159 16.59 6.35 25.46
CA ALA A 159 15.72 6.49 26.62
C ALA A 159 14.64 7.56 26.40
N GLU A 160 14.97 8.61 25.67
CA GLU A 160 14.09 9.72 25.33
C GLU A 160 12.94 9.31 24.41
N LEU A 161 13.12 8.26 23.59
CA LEU A 161 12.11 7.77 22.66
C LEU A 161 11.20 6.71 23.28
N ARG A 162 11.53 6.16 24.47
CA ARG A 162 10.77 5.07 25.09
C ARG A 162 9.27 5.37 25.27
N PRO A 163 8.83 6.53 25.78
CA PRO A 163 7.39 6.81 25.92
C PRO A 163 6.65 6.80 24.58
N GLU A 164 7.31 7.28 23.52
CA GLU A 164 6.75 7.29 22.17
C GLU A 164 6.71 5.87 21.59
N ALA A 165 7.77 5.07 21.82
CA ALA A 165 7.80 3.67 21.42
C ALA A 165 6.68 2.86 22.10
N GLU A 166 6.40 3.10 23.38
CA GLU A 166 5.28 2.46 24.10
C GLU A 166 3.93 2.79 23.47
N ARG A 167 3.71 4.07 23.12
CA ARG A 167 2.51 4.53 22.42
C ARG A 167 2.38 3.88 21.03
N MET A 168 3.46 3.84 20.25
CA MET A 168 3.48 3.22 18.92
C MET A 168 3.19 1.72 19.02
N ALA A 169 3.87 1.01 19.92
CA ALA A 169 3.69 -0.43 20.12
C ALA A 169 2.24 -0.78 20.48
N ALA A 170 1.62 -0.02 21.38
CA ALA A 170 0.22 -0.23 21.76
C ALA A 170 -0.76 -0.11 20.57
N GLU A 171 -0.45 0.74 19.59
CA GLU A 171 -1.29 0.99 18.42
C GLU A 171 -1.04 0.00 17.27
N ILE A 172 0.23 -0.28 16.95
CA ILE A 172 0.58 -0.97 15.70
C ILE A 172 0.97 -2.45 15.89
N ALA A 173 1.55 -2.80 17.04
CA ALA A 173 2.12 -4.13 17.27
C ALA A 173 2.20 -4.45 18.78
N PRO A 174 1.05 -4.53 19.48
CA PRO A 174 1.01 -4.69 20.94
C PRO A 174 1.62 -6.00 21.44
N GLU A 175 1.79 -6.98 20.54
CA GLU A 175 2.40 -8.28 20.84
C GLU A 175 3.94 -8.30 20.73
N LEU A 176 4.56 -7.25 20.18
CA LEU A 176 6.01 -7.16 19.99
C LEU A 176 6.69 -6.39 21.13
N PRO A 177 7.99 -6.59 21.36
CA PRO A 177 8.77 -5.73 22.26
C PRO A 177 8.66 -4.26 21.84
N VAL A 178 8.69 -3.36 22.82
CA VAL A 178 8.51 -1.92 22.58
C VAL A 178 9.54 -1.34 21.63
N GLU A 179 10.75 -1.88 21.65
CA GLU A 179 11.87 -1.50 20.77
C GLU A 179 11.58 -1.80 19.29
N ALA A 180 10.70 -2.76 18.97
CA ALA A 180 10.39 -3.13 17.60
C ALA A 180 9.51 -2.11 16.87
N ALA A 181 8.62 -1.39 17.58
CA ALA A 181 7.66 -0.50 16.94
C ALA A 181 8.32 0.69 16.21
N PRO A 182 9.27 1.45 16.80
CA PRO A 182 10.02 2.47 16.08
C PRO A 182 10.82 1.91 14.90
N ALA A 183 11.46 0.75 15.07
CA ALA A 183 12.23 0.10 14.00
C ALA A 183 11.33 -0.28 12.81
N MET A 184 10.14 -0.81 13.07
CA MET A 184 9.15 -1.14 12.05
C MET A 184 8.65 0.09 11.30
N VAL A 185 8.36 1.19 11.99
CA VAL A 185 7.91 2.44 11.36
C VAL A 185 9.04 3.08 10.54
N ALA A 186 10.27 3.03 11.02
CA ALA A 186 11.43 3.48 10.25
C ALA A 186 11.62 2.64 8.98
N ALA A 187 11.59 1.30 9.10
CA ALA A 187 11.68 0.39 7.96
C ALA A 187 10.55 0.59 6.94
N TRP A 188 9.33 0.87 7.41
CA TRP A 188 8.20 1.22 6.54
C TRP A 188 8.46 2.52 5.76
N ALA A 189 8.88 3.59 6.46
CA ALA A 189 9.21 4.87 5.82
C ALA A 189 10.35 4.71 4.80
N GLU A 190 11.40 3.93 5.12
CA GLU A 190 12.51 3.66 4.23
C GLU A 190 12.09 2.84 3.00
N LEU A 191 11.25 1.81 3.17
CA LEU A 191 10.73 1.00 2.06
C LEU A 191 10.01 1.86 1.02
N PHE A 192 9.02 2.66 1.45
CA PHE A 192 8.27 3.52 0.54
C PHE A 192 9.08 4.73 0.05
N GLY A 193 10.10 5.16 0.82
CA GLY A 193 11.10 6.12 0.37
C GLY A 193 11.92 5.59 -0.81
N LEU A 194 12.42 4.35 -0.71
CA LEU A 194 13.18 3.68 -1.79
C LEU A 194 12.34 3.56 -3.07
N VAL A 195 11.09 3.08 -2.94
CA VAL A 195 10.19 2.92 -4.08
C VAL A 195 9.80 4.28 -4.68
N GLY A 196 9.48 5.26 -3.84
CA GLY A 196 9.15 6.61 -4.29
C GLY A 196 10.32 7.30 -4.99
N PHE A 197 11.55 7.15 -4.50
CA PHE A 197 12.73 7.73 -5.12
C PHE A 197 13.03 7.11 -6.49
N GLU A 198 12.80 5.81 -6.64
CA GLU A 198 12.92 5.14 -7.94
C GLU A 198 11.85 5.64 -8.93
N LEU A 199 10.58 5.66 -8.51
CA LEU A 199 9.46 6.03 -9.38
C LEU A 199 9.47 7.51 -9.78
N PHE A 200 9.85 8.39 -8.85
CA PHE A 200 9.83 9.84 -9.06
C PHE A 200 11.19 10.40 -9.53
N GLY A 201 12.09 9.53 -9.98
CA GLY A 201 13.30 9.91 -10.73
C GLY A 201 14.50 10.36 -9.88
N GLN A 202 14.46 10.22 -8.55
CA GLN A 202 15.58 10.62 -7.68
C GLN A 202 16.81 9.72 -7.84
N PHE A 203 16.64 8.50 -8.37
CA PHE A 203 17.73 7.58 -8.67
C PHE A 203 18.34 7.75 -10.06
N GLU A 204 17.79 8.64 -10.89
CA GLU A 204 18.28 8.85 -12.25
C GLU A 204 19.77 9.25 -12.23
N GLN A 205 20.60 8.51 -12.99
CA GLN A 205 22.07 8.64 -13.00
C GLN A 205 22.81 8.36 -11.67
N VAL A 206 22.10 7.99 -10.59
CA VAL A 206 22.70 7.67 -9.28
C VAL A 206 22.73 6.16 -9.04
N VAL A 207 21.60 5.47 -9.27
CA VAL A 207 21.48 4.02 -9.08
C VAL A 207 21.16 3.38 -10.42
N LEU A 208 22.17 2.74 -11.01
CA LEU A 208 22.04 2.08 -12.32
C LEU A 208 21.45 0.67 -12.20
N ASP A 209 21.90 -0.12 -11.22
CA ASP A 209 21.36 -1.46 -10.93
C ASP A 209 20.34 -1.36 -9.78
N ARG A 210 19.14 -0.88 -10.12
CA ARG A 210 18.08 -0.56 -9.15
C ARG A 210 17.56 -1.80 -8.44
N GLU A 211 17.48 -2.94 -9.13
CA GLU A 211 16.99 -4.18 -8.53
C GLU A 211 17.95 -4.73 -7.46
N ARG A 212 19.24 -4.86 -7.78
CA ARG A 212 20.21 -5.36 -6.79
C ARG A 212 20.40 -4.38 -5.64
N PHE A 213 20.37 -3.08 -5.92
CA PHE A 213 20.39 -2.05 -4.88
C PHE A 213 19.19 -2.19 -3.94
N PHE A 214 17.97 -2.29 -4.50
CA PHE A 214 16.75 -2.41 -3.70
C PHE A 214 16.77 -3.66 -2.83
N ARG A 215 17.12 -4.83 -3.39
CA ARG A 215 17.26 -6.08 -2.64
C ARG A 215 18.24 -5.91 -1.47
N HIS A 216 19.42 -5.35 -1.73
CA HIS A 216 20.40 -5.09 -0.67
C HIS A 216 19.85 -4.17 0.43
N ALA A 217 19.16 -3.08 0.06
CA ALA A 217 18.58 -2.14 0.99
C ALA A 217 17.51 -2.80 1.87
N VAL A 218 16.55 -3.52 1.29
CA VAL A 218 15.45 -4.13 2.05
C VAL A 218 15.90 -5.32 2.89
N THR A 219 16.96 -6.04 2.49
CA THR A 219 17.61 -7.03 3.35
C THR A 219 18.21 -6.38 4.61
N ARG A 220 18.83 -5.19 4.48
CA ARG A 220 19.31 -4.42 5.64
C ARG A 220 18.16 -3.94 6.52
N LEU A 221 17.02 -3.54 5.93
CA LEU A 221 15.82 -3.18 6.69
C LEU A 221 15.28 -4.36 7.50
N GLY A 222 15.31 -5.57 6.94
CA GLY A 222 14.93 -6.78 7.67
C GLY A 222 15.82 -7.01 8.90
N ALA A 223 17.12 -6.84 8.74
CA ALA A 223 18.05 -6.94 9.87
C ALA A 223 17.84 -5.83 10.91
N SER A 224 17.50 -4.60 10.50
CA SER A 224 17.26 -3.48 11.44
C SER A 224 16.01 -3.64 12.29
N VAL A 225 15.06 -4.48 11.86
CA VAL A 225 13.87 -4.85 12.66
C VAL A 225 14.08 -6.16 13.43
N GLY A 226 15.32 -6.69 13.45
CA GLY A 226 15.71 -7.83 14.27
C GLY A 226 15.50 -9.20 13.63
N LEU A 227 15.28 -9.28 12.30
CA LEU A 227 15.24 -10.57 11.60
C LEU A 227 16.65 -11.19 11.52
N PRO A 228 16.79 -12.50 11.79
CA PRO A 228 18.04 -13.22 11.63
C PRO A 228 18.42 -13.32 10.15
N ALA A 229 19.73 -13.31 9.89
CA ALA A 229 20.30 -13.52 8.56
C ALA A 229 20.08 -14.95 8.03
#